data_AF-A0A9D1IJT5-F1
#
_entry.id   AF-A0A9D1IJT5-F1
#
_cell.length_a   1.000
_cell.length_b   1.000
_cell.length_c   1.000
_cell.angle_alpha   90.00
_cell.angle_beta   90.00
_cell.angle_gamma   90.00
#
_symmetry.space_group_name_H-M   'P 1'
#
loop_
_entity.id
_entity.type
_entity.pdbx_description
1 polymer ?
#
loop_
_entity_poly.entity_id
_entity_poly.type
_entity_poly.pdbx_seq_one_letter_code
_entity_poly.pdbx_strand_id
1 'polypeptide(L)'
;MVIGILAVLTACPTYFIYILARTKPSAHPVPYFPHGVHGWLLVFVATVVLSILLTAIDAINSVNLMSQAGTINWAVISPSIVIISLYLYCLWIIARKREAWVVKQTIVILWVVGPISLLLLGVIFDASIANDAVIRSCLYAALWTLYFLFSKRVGCTYGTKAVDTYVKLAIEMAEAQKAQKAREEKEARTKKNK
;
A
#
# COMPACT_ATOMS: atom_id res chain seq x y z
N MET A 1 13.77 23.57 -6.24
CA MET A 1 12.82 23.47 -7.37
C MET A 1 12.55 22.03 -7.80
N VAL A 2 13.57 21.21 -8.10
CA VAL A 2 13.39 19.83 -8.60
C VAL A 2 12.54 18.94 -7.66
N ILE A 3 12.81 18.98 -6.35
CA ILE A 3 12.04 18.21 -5.35
C ILE A 3 10.57 18.68 -5.29
N GLY A 4 10.31 19.98 -5.45
CA GLY A 4 8.96 20.53 -5.45
C GLY A 4 8.14 20.09 -6.67
N ILE A 5 8.76 20.06 -7.85
CA ILE A 5 8.13 19.57 -9.08
C ILE A 5 7.83 18.07 -8.98
N LEU A 6 8.77 17.28 -8.45
CA LEU A 6 8.59 15.85 -8.18
C LEU A 6 7.47 15.60 -7.15
N ALA A 7 7.37 16.42 -6.11
CA ALA A 7 6.31 16.32 -5.12
C ALA A 7 4.93 16.61 -5.74
N VAL A 8 4.82 17.58 -6.64
CA VAL A 8 3.56 17.87 -7.34
C VAL A 8 3.21 16.74 -8.33
N LEU A 9 4.17 16.27 -9.10
CA LEU A 9 3.99 15.17 -10.06
C LEU A 9 3.63 13.84 -9.39
N THR A 10 4.02 13.64 -8.13
CA THR A 10 3.61 12.48 -7.32
C THR A 10 2.27 12.71 -6.62
N ALA A 11 2.02 13.91 -6.10
CA ALA A 11 0.79 14.24 -5.39
C ALA A 11 -0.44 14.22 -6.30
N CYS A 12 -0.35 14.72 -7.54
CA CYS A 12 -1.48 14.77 -8.47
C CYS A 12 -2.05 13.37 -8.82
N PRO A 13 -1.24 12.39 -9.28
CA PRO A 13 -1.72 11.03 -9.52
C PRO A 13 -2.19 10.33 -8.24
N THR A 14 -1.49 10.56 -7.13
CA THR A 14 -1.89 10.02 -5.81
C THR A 14 -3.27 10.51 -5.41
N TYR A 15 -3.56 11.80 -5.61
CA TYR A 15 -4.86 12.40 -5.33
C TYR A 15 -5.95 11.89 -6.27
N PHE A 16 -5.63 11.68 -7.55
CA PHE A 16 -6.56 11.06 -8.50
C PHE A 16 -6.92 9.62 -8.09
N ILE A 17 -5.94 8.81 -7.70
CA ILE A 17 -6.15 7.46 -7.19
C ILE A 17 -6.97 7.49 -5.90
N TYR A 18 -6.72 8.45 -5.02
CA TYR A 18 -7.50 8.65 -3.81
C TYR A 18 -8.97 8.94 -4.10
N ILE A 19 -9.27 9.85 -5.03
CA ILE A 19 -10.66 10.13 -5.46
C ILE A 19 -11.32 8.86 -5.99
N LEU A 20 -10.63 8.11 -6.86
CA LEU A 20 -11.14 6.85 -7.37
C LEU A 20 -11.38 5.83 -6.25
N ALA A 21 -10.48 5.74 -5.27
CA ALA A 21 -10.58 4.79 -4.17
C ALA A 21 -11.72 5.13 -3.19
N ARG A 22 -12.12 6.40 -3.09
CA ARG A 22 -13.25 6.85 -2.25
C ARG A 22 -14.62 6.41 -2.76
N THR A 23 -14.73 6.03 -4.03
CA THR A 23 -15.99 5.59 -4.63
C THR A 23 -16.48 4.24 -4.11
N LYS A 24 -15.63 3.45 -3.46
CA LYS A 24 -16.00 2.14 -2.90
C LYS A 24 -15.97 2.11 -1.37
N PRO A 25 -17.04 1.60 -0.73
CA PRO A 25 -17.06 1.42 0.72
C PRO A 25 -16.01 0.41 1.18
N SER A 26 -15.59 0.52 2.44
CA SER A 26 -14.65 -0.42 3.06
C SER A 26 -15.31 -1.78 3.29
N ALA A 27 -14.54 -2.87 3.26
CA ALA A 27 -15.07 -4.23 3.39
C ALA A 27 -15.74 -4.49 4.75
N HIS A 28 -15.13 -4.02 5.84
CA HIS A 28 -15.68 -4.12 7.19
C HIS A 28 -15.56 -2.78 7.91
N PRO A 29 -16.54 -1.88 7.77
CA PRO A 29 -16.57 -0.62 8.49
C PRO A 29 -16.93 -0.90 9.95
N VAL A 30 -15.92 -1.01 10.83
CA VAL A 30 -16.14 -1.07 12.28
C VAL A 30 -16.26 0.37 12.80
N PRO A 31 -17.33 0.72 13.55
CA PRO A 31 -17.46 2.04 14.19
C PRO A 31 -16.22 2.33 15.04
N TYR A 32 -15.70 3.57 14.97
CA TYR A 32 -14.50 4.05 15.67
C TYR A 32 -13.12 3.57 15.18
N PHE A 33 -13.03 2.62 14.23
CA PHE A 33 -11.73 2.20 13.68
C PHE A 33 -11.35 2.95 12.39
N PRO A 34 -10.06 3.28 12.18
CA PRO A 34 -9.58 3.90 10.96
C PRO A 34 -9.75 2.96 9.75
N HIS A 35 -10.45 3.39 8.71
CA HIS A 35 -10.76 2.61 7.51
C HIS A 35 -10.63 3.44 6.22
N GLY A 36 -10.60 2.78 5.07
CA GLY A 36 -10.41 3.40 3.75
C GLY A 36 -8.96 3.79 3.42
N VAL A 37 -8.75 4.20 2.17
CA VAL A 37 -7.45 4.61 1.62
C VAL A 37 -7.08 6.01 2.12
N HIS A 38 -6.68 6.10 3.39
CA HIS A 38 -6.23 7.34 4.04
C HIS A 38 -4.96 7.10 4.88
N GLY A 39 -4.29 8.18 5.29
CA GLY A 39 -3.12 8.15 6.17
C GLY A 39 -1.94 7.39 5.56
N TRP A 40 -1.33 6.48 6.32
CA TRP A 40 -0.18 5.67 5.87
C TRP A 40 -0.43 4.86 4.59
N LEU A 41 -1.68 4.48 4.30
CA LEU A 41 -2.00 3.80 3.05
C LEU A 41 -1.91 4.75 1.84
N LEU A 42 -2.16 6.05 2.02
CA LEU A 42 -1.90 7.06 0.98
C LEU A 42 -0.41 7.32 0.80
N VAL A 43 0.37 7.26 1.88
CA VAL A 43 1.83 7.34 1.78
C VAL A 43 2.36 6.19 0.93
N PHE A 44 1.84 4.96 1.12
CA PHE A 44 2.16 3.83 0.25
C PHE A 44 1.80 4.09 -1.22
N VAL A 45 0.60 4.59 -1.48
CA VAL A 45 0.18 4.92 -2.86
C VAL A 45 1.14 5.96 -3.46
N ALA A 46 1.51 6.99 -2.70
CA ALA A 46 2.44 8.02 -3.13
C ALA A 46 3.83 7.45 -3.42
N THR A 47 4.34 6.54 -2.60
CA THR A 47 5.64 5.90 -2.84
C THR A 47 5.61 5.01 -4.08
N VAL A 48 4.52 4.29 -4.33
CA VAL A 48 4.35 3.50 -5.58
C VAL A 48 4.26 4.40 -6.81
N VAL A 49 3.51 5.51 -6.74
CA VAL A 49 3.46 6.50 -7.83
C VAL A 49 4.84 7.10 -8.10
N LEU A 50 5.58 7.44 -7.04
CA LEU A 50 6.95 7.92 -7.17
C LEU A 50 7.85 6.87 -7.82
N SER A 51 7.75 5.59 -7.43
CA SER A 51 8.50 4.50 -8.06
C SER A 51 8.19 4.40 -9.56
N ILE A 52 6.93 4.50 -9.98
CA ILE A 52 6.56 4.49 -11.41
C ILE A 52 7.25 5.64 -12.15
N LEU A 53 7.19 6.85 -11.60
CA LEU A 53 7.78 8.03 -12.23
C LEU A 53 9.30 7.91 -12.37
N LEU A 54 9.99 7.47 -11.30
CA LEU A 54 11.44 7.28 -11.34
C LEU A 54 11.83 6.19 -12.36
N THR A 55 11.14 5.04 -12.36
CA THR A 55 11.39 3.99 -13.35
C THR A 55 11.12 4.46 -14.77
N ALA A 56 10.10 5.28 -15.01
CA ALA A 56 9.81 5.85 -16.33
C ALA A 56 10.90 6.83 -16.78
N ILE A 57 11.41 7.68 -15.88
CA ILE A 57 12.52 8.59 -16.18
C ILE A 57 13.78 7.80 -16.53
N ASP A 58 14.13 6.78 -15.75
CA ASP A 58 15.29 5.93 -16.02
C ASP A 58 15.16 5.20 -17.36
N ALA A 59 13.96 4.71 -17.68
CA ALA A 59 13.67 4.10 -18.97
C ALA A 59 13.86 5.10 -20.13
N ILE A 60 13.32 6.31 -20.02
CA ILE A 60 13.48 7.37 -21.04
C ILE A 60 14.97 7.73 -21.23
N ASN A 61 15.71 7.88 -20.13
CA ASN A 61 17.14 8.16 -20.19
C ASN A 61 17.92 7.05 -20.88
N SER A 62 17.60 5.78 -20.57
CA SER A 62 18.21 4.63 -21.24
C SER A 62 17.93 4.61 -22.74
N VAL A 63 16.69 4.93 -23.15
CA VAL A 63 16.30 5.04 -24.56
C VAL A 63 17.05 6.16 -25.27
N ASN A 64 17.18 7.32 -24.65
CA ASN A 64 17.90 8.45 -25.24
C ASN A 64 19.38 8.13 -25.46
N LEU A 65 20.03 7.48 -24.48
CA LEU A 65 21.43 7.04 -24.61
C LEU A 65 21.58 6.00 -25.73
N MET A 66 20.67 5.02 -25.80
CA MET A 66 20.65 4.00 -26.86
C MET A 66 20.38 4.59 -28.25
N SER A 67 19.46 5.56 -28.34
CA SER A 67 19.16 6.27 -29.58
C SER A 67 20.35 7.07 -30.10
N GLN A 68 21.16 7.65 -29.21
CA GLN A 68 22.41 8.32 -29.57
C GLN A 68 23.48 7.32 -30.05
N ALA A 69 23.48 6.10 -29.51
CA ALA A 69 24.35 5.00 -29.92
C ALA A 69 23.87 4.26 -31.20
N GLY A 70 22.76 4.69 -31.81
CA GLY A 70 22.25 4.14 -33.07
C GLY A 70 21.63 2.74 -32.97
N THR A 71 21.46 2.18 -31.76
CA THR A 71 20.88 0.85 -31.54
C THR A 71 19.92 0.87 -30.35
N ILE A 72 18.68 0.41 -30.56
CA ILE A 72 17.70 0.26 -29.48
C ILE A 72 17.66 -1.20 -29.06
N ASN A 73 18.08 -1.49 -27.83
CA ASN A 73 18.01 -2.84 -27.28
C ASN A 73 16.76 -2.98 -26.39
N TRP A 74 15.79 -3.78 -26.85
CA TRP A 74 14.57 -4.10 -26.12
C TRP A 74 14.82 -4.80 -24.78
N ALA A 75 15.94 -5.51 -24.63
CA ALA A 75 16.31 -6.16 -23.38
C ALA A 75 16.51 -5.16 -22.22
N VAL A 76 16.89 -3.92 -22.52
CA VAL A 76 17.11 -2.86 -21.52
C VAL A 76 15.80 -2.18 -21.12
N ILE A 77 14.83 -2.09 -22.04
CA ILE A 77 13.56 -1.38 -21.84
C ILE A 77 12.49 -2.31 -21.23
N SER A 78 12.49 -3.59 -21.63
CA SER A 78 11.46 -4.55 -21.24
C SER A 78 11.28 -4.72 -19.72
N PRO A 79 12.34 -4.71 -18.86
CA PRO A 79 12.16 -4.83 -17.41
C PRO A 79 11.39 -3.63 -16.84
N SER A 80 11.70 -2.43 -17.30
CA SER A 80 11.03 -1.19 -16.85
C SER A 80 9.55 -1.17 -17.20
N ILE A 81 9.17 -1.66 -18.39
CA ILE A 81 7.75 -1.77 -18.81
C ILE A 81 7.00 -2.74 -17.89
N VAL A 82 7.60 -3.89 -17.59
CA VAL A 82 6.99 -4.90 -16.71
C VAL A 82 6.83 -4.36 -15.29
N ILE A 83 7.86 -3.69 -14.76
CA ILE A 83 7.85 -3.06 -13.44
C ILE A 83 6.74 -2.01 -13.34
N ILE A 84 6.65 -1.10 -14.32
CA ILE A 84 5.62 -0.05 -14.35
C ILE A 84 4.22 -0.68 -14.41
N SER A 85 4.04 -1.70 -15.25
CA SER A 85 2.76 -2.39 -15.40
C SER A 85 2.32 -3.10 -14.12
N LEU A 86 3.25 -3.73 -13.40
CA LEU A 86 2.98 -4.36 -12.10
C LEU A 86 2.61 -3.32 -11.03
N TYR A 87 3.28 -2.17 -10.99
CA TYR A 87 2.91 -1.09 -10.07
C TYR A 87 1.56 -0.47 -10.41
N LEU A 88 1.24 -0.26 -11.69
CA LEU A 88 -0.09 0.19 -12.10
C LEU A 88 -1.18 -0.81 -11.71
N TYR A 89 -0.91 -2.11 -11.89
CA TYR A 89 -1.81 -3.17 -11.43
C TYR A 89 -1.99 -3.14 -9.91
N CYS A 90 -0.92 -2.95 -9.15
CA CYS A 90 -0.95 -2.77 -7.69
C CYS A 90 -1.84 -1.58 -7.27
N LEU A 91 -1.70 -0.43 -7.91
CA LEU A 91 -2.53 0.74 -7.66
C LEU A 91 -4.00 0.48 -8.01
N TRP A 92 -4.25 -0.24 -9.10
CA TRP A 92 -5.60 -0.59 -9.52
C TRP A 92 -6.30 -1.53 -8.53
N ILE A 93 -5.63 -2.61 -8.08
CA ILE A 93 -6.23 -3.53 -7.10
C ILE A 93 -6.49 -2.84 -5.76
N ILE A 94 -5.59 -1.97 -5.31
CA ILE A 94 -5.75 -1.17 -4.07
C ILE A 94 -6.84 -0.12 -4.21
N ALA A 95 -7.05 0.46 -5.39
CA ALA A 95 -8.10 1.44 -5.60
C ALA A 95 -9.49 0.78 -5.74
N ARG A 96 -9.60 -0.31 -6.51
CA ARG A 96 -10.87 -0.88 -6.98
C ARG A 96 -11.34 -2.13 -6.24
N LYS A 97 -10.46 -2.93 -5.65
CA LYS A 97 -10.83 -4.18 -4.95
C LYS A 97 -10.72 -3.98 -3.44
N ARG A 98 -11.60 -4.65 -2.68
CA ARG A 98 -11.73 -4.55 -1.21
C ARG A 98 -11.75 -5.94 -0.58
N GLU A 99 -10.97 -6.86 -1.13
CA GLU A 99 -10.91 -8.26 -0.68
C GLU A 99 -9.59 -8.53 0.04
N ALA A 100 -9.60 -9.49 0.97
CA ALA A 100 -8.42 -9.85 1.76
C ALA A 100 -7.25 -10.34 0.90
N TRP A 101 -7.55 -10.93 -0.25
CA TRP A 101 -6.55 -11.41 -1.20
C TRP A 101 -5.76 -10.29 -1.87
N VAL A 102 -6.33 -9.09 -1.99
CA VAL A 102 -5.64 -7.90 -2.54
C VAL A 102 -4.36 -7.62 -1.76
N VAL A 103 -4.41 -7.73 -0.42
CA VAL A 103 -3.24 -7.48 0.44
C VAL A 103 -2.13 -8.48 0.15
N LYS A 104 -2.47 -9.76 -0.04
CA LYS A 104 -1.49 -10.80 -0.39
C LYS A 104 -0.86 -10.53 -1.75
N GLN A 105 -1.66 -10.16 -2.76
CA GLN A 105 -1.15 -9.81 -4.08
C GLN A 105 -0.23 -8.59 -4.03
N THR A 106 -0.61 -7.54 -3.30
CA THR A 106 0.21 -6.34 -3.12
C THR A 106 1.57 -6.68 -2.51
N ILE A 107 1.59 -7.52 -1.47
CA ILE A 107 2.85 -7.98 -0.86
C ILE A 107 3.69 -8.72 -1.90
N VAL A 108 3.11 -9.69 -2.62
CA VAL A 108 3.84 -10.44 -3.65
C VAL A 108 4.41 -9.50 -4.72
N ILE A 109 3.62 -8.56 -5.23
CA ILE A 109 4.07 -7.58 -6.23
C ILE A 109 5.23 -6.75 -5.69
N LEU A 110 5.16 -6.31 -4.42
CA LEU A 110 6.21 -5.50 -3.81
C LEU A 110 7.56 -6.23 -3.74
N TRP A 111 7.52 -7.52 -3.40
CA TRP A 111 8.72 -8.38 -3.36
C TRP A 111 9.22 -8.73 -4.76
N VAL A 112 8.31 -8.97 -5.70
CA VAL A 112 8.64 -9.26 -7.11
C VAL A 112 9.31 -8.06 -7.75
N VAL A 113 8.74 -6.87 -7.59
CA VAL A 113 9.20 -5.66 -8.27
C VAL A 113 10.45 -5.06 -7.61
N GLY A 114 10.68 -5.26 -6.31
CA GLY A 114 11.88 -4.80 -5.62
C GLY A 114 12.99 -5.85 -5.61
N PRO A 115 13.14 -6.65 -4.54
CA PRO A 115 14.27 -7.57 -4.37
C PRO A 115 14.42 -8.60 -5.49
N ILE A 116 13.33 -9.22 -5.94
CA ILE A 116 13.40 -10.33 -6.90
C ILE A 116 13.77 -9.82 -8.30
N SER A 117 13.24 -8.67 -8.72
CA SER A 117 13.59 -8.07 -10.01
C SER A 117 15.08 -7.71 -10.07
N LEU A 118 15.64 -7.18 -8.98
CA LEU A 118 17.07 -6.91 -8.86
C LEU A 118 17.87 -8.20 -8.97
N LEU A 119 17.52 -9.25 -8.22
CA LEU A 119 18.22 -10.54 -8.34
C LEU A 119 18.17 -11.11 -9.76
N LEU A 120 17.01 -11.03 -10.44
CA LEU A 120 16.88 -11.47 -11.82
C LEU A 120 17.73 -10.61 -12.76
N LEU A 121 17.82 -9.29 -12.56
CA LEU A 121 18.70 -8.43 -13.33
C LEU A 121 20.17 -8.84 -13.16
N GLY A 122 20.59 -9.11 -11.93
CA GLY A 122 21.98 -9.50 -11.63
C GLY A 122 22.34 -10.85 -12.24
N VAL A 123 21.45 -11.84 -12.14
CA VAL A 123 21.73 -13.20 -12.60
C VAL A 123 21.56 -13.35 -14.13
N ILE A 124 20.53 -12.74 -14.72
CA ILE A 124 20.18 -12.95 -16.14
C ILE A 124 20.97 -12.00 -17.05
N PHE A 125 21.16 -10.74 -16.62
CA PHE A 125 21.76 -9.70 -17.45
C PHE A 125 23.19 -9.34 -17.00
N ASP A 126 23.77 -10.10 -16.07
CA ASP A 126 25.08 -9.84 -15.44
C ASP A 126 25.21 -8.37 -14.96
N ALA A 127 24.09 -7.81 -14.50
CA ALA A 127 24.02 -6.41 -14.15
C ALA A 127 24.76 -6.16 -12.82
N SER A 128 25.68 -5.20 -12.82
CA SER A 128 26.34 -4.75 -11.58
C SER A 128 25.35 -3.99 -10.71
N ILE A 129 24.76 -4.69 -9.74
CA ILE A 129 23.79 -4.12 -8.80
C ILE A 129 24.50 -3.73 -7.52
N ALA A 130 24.34 -2.47 -7.14
CA ALA A 130 24.90 -1.96 -5.91
C ALA A 130 24.18 -2.57 -4.68
N ASN A 131 24.96 -3.01 -3.68
CA ASN A 131 24.43 -3.67 -2.49
C ASN A 131 23.45 -2.78 -1.72
N ASP A 132 23.62 -1.46 -1.75
CA ASP A 132 22.73 -0.49 -1.14
C ASP A 132 21.34 -0.48 -1.79
N ALA A 133 21.26 -0.66 -3.12
CA ALA A 133 20.00 -0.77 -3.85
C ALA A 133 19.22 -2.03 -3.45
N VAL A 134 19.93 -3.16 -3.32
CA VAL A 134 19.33 -4.43 -2.85
C VAL A 134 18.82 -4.28 -1.42
N ILE A 135 19.64 -3.77 -0.51
CA ILE A 135 19.27 -3.57 0.90
C ILE A 135 18.07 -2.62 1.01
N ARG A 136 18.08 -1.49 0.29
CA ARG A 136 16.97 -0.53 0.29
C ARG A 136 15.67 -1.16 -0.23
N SER A 137 15.75 -1.96 -1.29
CA SER A 137 14.59 -2.66 -1.85
C SER A 137 14.00 -3.69 -0.87
N CYS A 138 14.86 -4.43 -0.17
CA CYS A 138 14.46 -5.40 0.86
C CYS A 138 13.83 -4.71 2.07
N LEU A 139 14.43 -3.63 2.57
CA LEU A 139 13.88 -2.86 3.68
C LEU A 139 12.53 -2.24 3.32
N TYR A 140 12.40 -1.66 2.13
CA TYR A 140 11.14 -1.12 1.63
C TYR A 140 10.07 -2.22 1.55
N ALA A 141 10.40 -3.38 0.96
CA ALA A 141 9.48 -4.51 0.88
C ALA A 141 9.06 -5.02 2.26
N ALA A 142 10.01 -5.19 3.19
CA ALA A 142 9.76 -5.67 4.54
C ALA A 142 8.90 -4.69 5.36
N LEU A 143 9.22 -3.39 5.34
CA LEU A 143 8.49 -2.36 6.08
C LEU A 143 7.01 -2.31 5.68
N TRP A 144 6.73 -2.30 4.38
CA TRP A 144 5.35 -2.29 3.90
C TRP A 144 4.66 -3.64 4.09
N THR A 145 5.38 -4.76 3.98
CA THR A 145 4.82 -6.08 4.31
C THR A 145 4.35 -6.12 5.77
N LEU A 146 5.17 -5.64 6.70
CA LEU A 146 4.79 -5.51 8.12
C LEU A 146 3.58 -4.60 8.29
N TYR A 147 3.56 -3.45 7.60
CA TYR A 147 2.42 -2.55 7.62
C TYR A 147 1.14 -3.24 7.11
N PHE A 148 1.19 -3.95 5.99
CA PHE A 148 0.05 -4.64 5.40
C PHE A 148 -0.48 -5.80 6.27
N LEU A 149 0.41 -6.48 6.99
CA LEU A 149 0.03 -7.58 7.87
C LEU A 149 -0.55 -7.12 9.21
N PHE A 150 -0.01 -6.06 9.80
CA PHE A 150 -0.35 -5.64 11.17
C PHE A 150 -1.20 -4.36 11.27
N SER A 151 -1.35 -3.59 10.19
CA SER A 151 -2.12 -2.33 10.23
C SER A 151 -3.61 -2.59 10.39
N LYS A 152 -4.17 -2.10 11.50
CA LYS A 152 -5.61 -2.08 11.78
C LYS A 152 -6.43 -1.47 10.63
N ARG A 153 -5.86 -0.47 9.94
CA ARG A 153 -6.51 0.21 8.81
C ARG A 153 -6.62 -0.69 7.58
N VAL A 154 -5.55 -1.42 7.25
CA VAL A 154 -5.55 -2.37 6.12
C VAL A 154 -6.54 -3.49 6.41
N GLY A 155 -6.56 -4.00 7.64
CA GLY A 155 -7.57 -4.95 8.12
C GLY A 155 -8.98 -4.46 7.86
N CYS A 156 -9.38 -3.31 8.40
CA CYS A 156 -10.76 -2.79 8.24
C CYS A 156 -11.11 -2.45 6.78
N THR A 157 -10.12 -2.08 5.96
CA THR A 157 -10.34 -1.70 4.55
C THR A 157 -10.53 -2.90 3.64
N TYR A 158 -9.77 -3.98 3.85
CA TYR A 158 -9.72 -5.16 2.96
C TYR A 158 -10.25 -6.46 3.59
N GLY A 159 -10.59 -6.48 4.87
CA GLY A 159 -11.20 -7.64 5.54
C GLY A 159 -10.25 -8.81 5.79
N THR A 160 -9.03 -8.55 6.27
CA THR A 160 -8.08 -9.62 6.63
C THR A 160 -8.39 -10.22 8.01
N LYS A 161 -7.95 -11.46 8.29
CA LYS A 161 -8.22 -12.21 9.54
C LYS A 161 -7.90 -11.47 10.86
N ALA A 162 -7.08 -10.43 10.82
CA ALA A 162 -6.86 -9.57 11.98
C ALA A 162 -8.16 -8.89 12.43
N VAL A 163 -9.06 -8.60 11.49
CA VAL A 163 -10.40 -8.03 11.73
C VAL A 163 -11.24 -8.94 12.60
N ASP A 164 -11.17 -10.27 12.47
CA ASP A 164 -12.01 -11.18 13.27
C ASP A 164 -11.68 -11.08 14.77
N THR A 165 -10.40 -10.94 15.12
CA THR A 165 -9.95 -10.73 16.50
C THR A 165 -10.35 -9.35 17.02
N TYR A 166 -10.28 -8.31 16.18
CA TYR A 166 -10.70 -6.96 16.57
C TYR A 166 -12.22 -6.79 16.65
N VAL A 167 -12.98 -7.49 15.81
CA VAL A 167 -14.45 -7.50 15.84
C VAL A 167 -14.92 -8.21 17.10
N LYS A 168 -14.29 -9.34 17.50
CA LYS A 168 -14.53 -9.96 18.80
C LYS A 168 -14.27 -8.99 19.95
N LEU A 169 -13.12 -8.33 19.98
CA LEU A 169 -12.78 -7.32 20.99
C LEU A 169 -13.74 -6.12 20.99
N ALA A 170 -14.18 -5.66 19.81
CA ALA A 170 -15.12 -4.55 19.70
C ALA A 170 -16.53 -4.92 20.19
N ILE A 171 -16.98 -6.16 19.92
CA ILE A 171 -18.22 -6.71 20.45
C ILE A 171 -18.13 -6.83 21.98
N GLU A 172 -17.03 -7.38 22.51
CA GLU A 172 -16.78 -7.49 23.95
C GLU A 172 -16.77 -6.11 24.64
N MET A 173 -16.13 -5.10 24.04
CA MET A 173 -16.13 -3.75 24.60
C MET A 173 -17.51 -3.07 24.52
N ALA A 174 -18.28 -3.30 23.46
CA ALA A 174 -19.64 -2.79 23.34
C ALA A 174 -20.59 -3.45 24.35
N GLU A 175 -20.43 -4.74 24.60
CA GLU A 175 -21.16 -5.47 25.64
C GLU A 175 -20.75 -5.00 27.04
N ALA A 176 -19.46 -4.79 27.29
CA ALA A 176 -18.96 -4.23 28.55
C ALA A 176 -19.51 -2.82 28.82
N GLN A 177 -19.55 -1.95 27.81
CA GLN A 177 -20.13 -0.60 27.93
C GLN A 177 -21.64 -0.63 28.20
N LYS A 178 -22.39 -1.52 27.54
CA LYS A 178 -23.83 -1.71 27.82
C LYS A 178 -24.05 -2.23 29.24
N ALA A 179 -23.23 -3.17 29.70
CA ALA A 179 -23.31 -3.71 31.05
C ALA A 179 -22.98 -2.66 32.11
N GLN A 180 -22.01 -1.79 31.85
CA GLN A 180 -21.63 -0.70 32.75
C GLN A 180 -22.73 0.37 32.86
N LYS A 181 -23.31 0.80 31.73
CA LYS A 181 -24.48 1.71 31.73
C LYS A 181 -25.69 1.12 32.47
N ALA A 182 -25.99 -0.17 32.28
CA ALA A 182 -27.08 -0.82 32.99
C ALA A 182 -26.85 -0.92 34.51
N ARG A 183 -25.60 -1.01 34.97
CA ARG A 183 -25.25 -0.96 36.40
C ARG A 183 -25.42 0.45 36.96
N GLU A 184 -24.92 1.47 36.25
CA GLU A 184 -25.09 2.87 36.64
C GLU A 184 -26.56 3.29 36.72
N GLU A 185 -27.40 2.86 35.77
CA GLU A 185 -28.84 3.12 35.81
C GLU A 185 -29.55 2.41 36.99
N LYS A 186 -29.13 1.18 37.33
CA LYS A 186 -29.66 0.48 38.51
C LYS A 186 -29.25 1.17 39.80
N GLU A 187 -28.01 1.59 39.94
CA GLU A 187 -27.53 2.34 41.11
C GLU A 187 -28.23 3.70 41.23
N ALA A 188 -28.44 4.41 40.12
CA ALA A 188 -29.17 5.67 40.09
C ALA A 188 -30.65 5.50 40.50
N ARG A 189 -31.33 4.42 40.06
CA ARG A 189 -32.70 4.10 40.49
C ARG A 189 -32.77 3.72 41.97
N THR A 190 -31.78 2.98 42.47
CA THR A 190 -31.73 2.55 43.88
C THR A 190 -31.47 3.73 44.82
N LYS A 191 -30.68 4.73 44.40
CA LYS A 191 -30.48 5.98 45.14
C LYS A 191 -31.69 6.92 45.10
N LYS A 192 -32.56 6.82 44.09
CA LYS A 192 -33.78 7.65 43.97
C LYS A 192 -34.96 7.15 44.81
N ASN A 193 -34.95 5.88 45.20
CA ASN A 193 -35.97 5.22 46.01
C ASN A 193 -35.61 5.13 47.51
N LYS A 194 -34.49 5.75 47.92
CA LYS A 194 -34.07 5.94 49.30
C LYS A 194 -34.27 7.40 49.67
#